data_AF-X1SNE6-F1
#
_entry.id   AF-X1SNE6-F1
#
_cell.length_a   1.000
_cell.length_b   1.000
_cell.length_c   1.000
_cell.angle_alpha   90.00
_cell.angle_beta   90.00
_cell.angle_gamma   90.00
#
_symmetry.space_group_name_H-M   'P 1'
#
loop_
_entity.id
_entity.type
_entity.pdbx_description
1 polymer ?
#
loop_
_entity_poly.entity_id
_entity_poly.type
_entity_poly.pdbx_seq_one_letter_code
_entity_poly.pdbx_strand_id
1 'polypeptide(L)' 'VFIEVRTKRSLEFGSPEQSITPAKMERLKATAAHYQQTHDNLPPLCRIDVVAIELEQGGKPSRIELIENAISET' A
#
# COMPACT_ATOMS: atom_id res chain seq x y z
N VAL A 1 11.35 1.56 -2.78
CA VAL A 1 10.13 1.37 -1.98
C VAL A 1 8.95 1.80 -2.82
N PHE A 2 7.94 0.94 -2.95
CA PHE A 2 6.64 1.23 -3.56
C PHE A 2 5.61 1.39 -2.44
N ILE A 3 4.66 2.31 -2.60
CA ILE A 3 3.68 2.63 -1.55
C ILE A 3 2.27 2.57 -2.13
N GLU A 4 1.39 1.76 -1.54
CA GLU A 4 -0.06 1.85 -1.76
C GLU A 4 -0.67 2.68 -0.61
N VAL A 5 -1.37 3.75 -0.96
CA VAL A 5 -2.07 4.60 0.02
C VAL A 5 -3.55 4.23 0.05
N ARG A 6 -4.06 3.85 1.22
CA ARG A 6 -5.46 3.50 1.42
C ARG A 6 -6.11 4.48 2.38
N THR A 7 -7.22 5.07 1.95
CA THR A 7 -7.97 6.03 2.75
C THR A 7 -9.41 5.58 2.96
N LYS A 8 -9.89 5.65 4.20
CA LYS A 8 -11.27 5.32 4.57
C LYS A 8 -11.88 6.44 5.42
N ARG A 9 -13.17 6.71 5.20
CA ARG A 9 -13.99 7.64 6.02
C ARG A 9 -14.85 6.90 7.05
N SER A 10 -14.94 5.57 6.95
CA SER A 10 -15.69 4.69 7.84
C SER A 10 -15.00 3.32 7.86
N LEU A 11 -15.07 2.66 9.01
CA LEU A 11 -14.55 1.31 9.25
C LEU A 11 -15.63 0.22 9.05
N GLU A 12 -16.86 0.59 8.67
CA GLU A 12 -17.97 -0.36 8.43
C GLU A 12 -17.63 -1.44 7.40
N PHE A 13 -16.72 -1.14 6.46
CA PHE A 13 -16.25 -2.06 5.42
C PHE A 13 -14.77 -2.41 5.60
N GLY A 14 -14.33 -2.51 6.86
CA GLY A 14 -12.96 -2.80 7.24
C GLY A 14 -12.02 -1.59 7.18
N SER A 15 -10.87 -1.77 7.81
CA SER A 15 -9.79 -0.79 7.89
C SER A 15 -9.12 -0.56 6.52
N PRO A 16 -8.33 0.52 6.37
CA PRO A 16 -7.63 0.80 5.13
C PRO A 16 -6.77 -0.39 4.64
N GLU A 17 -6.01 -1.00 5.53
CA GLU A 17 -5.15 -2.15 5.26
C GLU A 17 -5.94 -3.42 4.86
N GLN A 18 -7.13 -3.65 5.42
CA GLN A 18 -8.00 -4.75 5.00
C GLN A 18 -8.50 -4.61 3.54
N SER A 19 -8.43 -3.41 2.96
CA SER A 19 -8.73 -3.21 1.53
C SER A 19 -7.57 -3.59 0.58
N ILE A 20 -6.46 -4.09 1.13
CA ILE A 20 -5.37 -4.75 0.40
C ILE A 20 -5.73 -6.23 0.26
N THR A 21 -6.52 -6.55 -0.76
CA THR A 21 -6.92 -7.93 -1.05
C THR A 21 -5.78 -8.72 -1.71
N PRO A 22 -5.81 -10.07 -1.71
CA PRO A 22 -4.80 -10.88 -2.41
C PRO A 22 -4.64 -10.49 -3.88
N ALA A 23 -5.74 -10.25 -4.60
CA ALA A 23 -5.70 -9.78 -5.98
C ALA A 23 -5.00 -8.42 -6.14
N LYS A 24 -5.11 -7.53 -5.15
CA LYS A 24 -4.39 -6.25 -5.15
C LYS A 24 -2.91 -6.45 -4.83
N MET A 25 -2.57 -7.34 -3.90
CA MET A 25 -1.18 -7.68 -3.59
C MET A 25 -0.45 -8.17 -4.86
N GLU A 26 -1.04 -9.11 -5.60
CA GLU A 26 -0.45 -9.63 -6.84
C GLU A 26 -0.29 -8.55 -7.91
N ARG A 27 -1.25 -7.63 -8.04
CA ARG A 27 -1.12 -6.48 -8.95
C ARG A 27 0.00 -5.53 -8.54
N LEU A 28 0.17 -5.27 -7.25
CA LEU A 28 1.23 -4.40 -6.74
C LEU A 28 2.61 -5.04 -6.97
N LYS A 29 2.75 -6.34 -6.74
CA LYS A 29 3.97 -7.11 -7.08
C LYS A 29 4.28 -7.01 -8.57
N ALA A 30 3.31 -7.28 -9.44
CA ALA A 30 3.50 -7.20 -10.89
C ALA A 30 3.88 -5.79 -11.36
N THR A 31 3.27 -4.76 -10.76
CA THR A 31 3.57 -3.35 -11.06
C THR A 31 5.00 -2.99 -10.64
N ALA A 32 5.41 -3.38 -9.43
CA ALA A 32 6.75 -3.16 -8.92
C ALA A 32 7.80 -3.87 -9.78
N ALA A 33 7.56 -5.14 -10.13
CA ALA A 33 8.44 -5.92 -11.00
C ALA A 33 8.57 -5.31 -12.40
N HIS A 34 7.46 -4.85 -12.99
CA HIS A 34 7.49 -4.19 -14.29
C HIS A 34 8.28 -2.87 -14.25
N TYR A 35 8.10 -2.08 -13.19
CA TYR A 35 8.87 -0.85 -13.00
C TYR A 35 10.37 -1.16 -12.89
N GLN A 36 10.75 -2.17 -12.11
CA GLN A 36 12.14 -2.60 -11.98
C GLN A 36 12.76 -3.08 -13.30
N GLN A 37 12.01 -3.81 -14.12
CA GLN A 37 12.50 -4.30 -15.41
C GLN A 37 12.67 -3.21 -16.47
N THR A 38 12.00 -2.07 -16.30
CA THR A 38 11.97 -0.98 -17.30
C THR A 38 12.85 0.21 -16.91
N HIS A 39 13.51 0.15 -15.76
CA HIS A 39 14.34 1.23 -15.23
C HIS A 39 15.69 0.70 -14.74
N ASP A 40 16.78 1.28 -15.22
CA ASP A 40 18.13 0.92 -14.83
C ASP A 40 18.56 1.59 -13.50
N ASN A 41 19.63 1.07 -12.88
CA ASN A 41 20.27 1.62 -11.68
C ASN A 41 19.36 1.72 -10.43
N LEU A 42 18.34 0.88 -10.35
CA LEU A 42 17.52 0.78 -9.15
C LEU A 42 18.18 -0.07 -8.06
N PRO A 43 17.89 0.19 -6.78
CA PRO A 43 18.31 -0.68 -5.69
C PRO A 43 17.78 -2.11 -5.87
N PRO A 44 18.56 -3.15 -5.50
CA PRO A 44 18.16 -4.54 -5.68
C PRO A 44 17.02 -4.96 -4.75
N LEU A 45 16.87 -4.29 -3.61
CA LEU A 45 15.82 -4.60 -2.64
C LEU A 45 14.54 -3.83 -2.98
N CYS A 46 13.51 -4.58 -3.36
CA CYS A 46 12.15 -4.06 -3.46
C CYS A 46 11.43 -4.18 -2.12
N ARG A 47 10.67 -3.15 -1.76
CA ARG A 47 9.78 -3.17 -0.60
C ARG A 47 8.47 -2.52 -1.00
N ILE A 48 7.35 -3.15 -0.63
CA ILE A 48 6.02 -2.60 -0.84
C ILE A 48 5.39 -2.29 0.53
N ASP A 49 5.20 -1.01 0.79
CA ASP A 49 4.61 -0.49 2.03
C ASP A 49 3.16 -0.06 1.79
N VAL A 50 2.39 0.02 2.88
CA VAL A 50 1.03 0.56 2.86
C VAL A 50 0.94 1.74 3.80
N VAL A 51 0.38 2.85 3.32
CA VAL A 51 -0.03 3.96 4.19
C VAL A 51 -1.53 3.86 4.42
N ALA A 52 -1.92 3.57 5.66
CA ALA A 52 -3.30 3.52 6.10
C ALA A 52 -3.73 4.89 6.61
N ILE A 53 -4.79 5.45 6.02
CA ILE A 53 -5.35 6.74 6.39
C ILE A 53 -6.82 6.55 6.79
N GLU A 54 -7.17 6.99 7.99
CA GLU A 54 -8.56 7.12 8.42
C GLU A 54 -8.92 8.59 8.55
N LEU A 55 -10.11 8.95 8.08
CA LEU A 55 -10.64 10.31 8.13
C LEU A 55 -11.82 10.38 9.08
N GLU A 56 -11.87 11.45 9.88
CA GLU A 56 -13.02 11.84 10.68
C GLU A 56 -14.14 12.46 9.82
N GLN A 57 -15.31 12.64 10.43
CA GLN A 57 -16.35 13.48 9.85
C GLN A 57 -15.80 14.91 9.66
N GLY A 58 -15.81 15.39 8.42
CA GLY A 58 -15.17 16.66 8.02
C GLY A 58 -13.86 16.49 7.23
N GLY A 59 -13.40 15.25 7.02
CA GLY A 59 -12.28 14.96 6.10
C GLY A 59 -10.89 15.19 6.68
N LYS A 60 -10.79 15.48 7.98
CA LYS A 60 -9.51 15.55 8.70
C LYS A 60 -9.00 14.14 9.00
N PRO A 61 -7.70 13.85 8.87
CA PRO A 61 -7.15 12.56 9.23
C PRO A 61 -7.17 12.35 10.75
N SER A 62 -7.77 11.24 11.20
CA SER A 62 -7.67 10.74 12.58
C SER A 62 -6.48 9.79 12.79
N ARG A 63 -6.13 9.03 11.74
CA ARG A 63 -5.01 8.08 11.74
C ARG A 63 -4.25 8.18 10.43
N ILE A 64 -2.94 8.23 10.53
CA ILE A 64 -2.01 8.02 9.41
C ILE A 64 -0.93 7.07 9.92
N GLU A 65 -0.84 5.90 9.31
CA GLU A 65 0.10 4.86 9.72
C GLU A 65 0.83 4.30 8.50
N LEU A 66 2.15 4.17 8.62
CA LEU A 66 2.99 3.47 7.65
C LEU A 66 3.19 2.03 8.12
N ILE A 67 2.74 1.08 7.31
CA ILE A 67 2.97 -0.34 7.49
C ILE A 67 4.09 -0.74 6.54
N GLU A 68 5.30 -0.88 7.08
CA GLU A 68 6.47 -1.31 6.31
C GLU A 68 6.40 -2.81 5.99
N ASN A 69 6.89 -3.19 4.80
CA ASN A 69 6.86 -4.59 4.33
C ASN A 69 5.45 -5.20 4.35
N ALA A 70 4.43 -4.38 4.06
CA ALA A 70 3.03 -4.79 4.09
C ALA A 70 2.71 -5.93 3.11
N ILE A 71 3.52 -6.10 2.07
CA ILE A 71 3.40 -7.20 1.10
C ILE A 71 4.77 -7.85 0.95
N SER A 72 4.85 -9.14 1.30
CA SER A 72 6.06 -9.95 1.10
C SER A 72 6.22 -10.37 -0.35
N GLU A 73 7.47 -10.39 -0.83
CA GLU A 73 7.85 -11.16 -2.01
C GLU A 73 7.78 -12.65 -1.61
N THR A 74 7.08 -13.46 -2.41
CA THR A 74 6.76 -14.86 -2.08
C THR A 74 8.01 -15.73 -2.08
#